data_AF-A0AAJ7IVX5-F1
#
_entry.id   AF-A0AAJ7IVX5-F1
#
_cell.length_a   1.000
_cell.length_b   1.000
_cell.length_c   1.000
_cell.angle_alpha   90.00
_cell.angle_beta   90.00
_cell.angle_gamma   90.00
#
_symmetry.space_group_name_H-M   'P 1'
#
loop_
_entity.id
_entity.type
_entity.pdbx_description
1 polymer ?
#
loop_
_entity_poly.entity_id
_entity_poly.type
_entity_poly.pdbx_seq_one_letter_code
_entity_poly.pdbx_strand_id
1 'polypeptide(L)'
;MVSSSVLAHLAKFLVTIGCIRAIGAPFFTSSTNVVKYLRISYNWYSKIVDVVPLALFAAGILQGYKVCEKIWLVVFLLGMLPIFFHLQPRRKDSRRRRYQLLMNITTILQLLMIALVGLRYSNYNVISLVVSYIFERFFIDEFCYFYDIPSTDLTQYSLCFVEIFMTLTLNEV
;
A
#
# COMPACT_ATOMS: atom_id res chain seq x y z
N MET A 1 14.41 -5.92 -8.90
CA MET A 1 13.34 -6.72 -9.56
C MET A 1 12.72 -7.67 -8.56
N VAL A 2 11.54 -7.35 -8.00
CA VAL A 2 10.76 -8.34 -7.23
C VAL A 2 10.18 -9.31 -8.26
N SER A 3 10.71 -10.55 -8.29
CA SER A 3 10.27 -11.56 -9.25
C SER A 3 8.76 -11.77 -9.15
N SER A 4 8.06 -11.86 -10.28
CA SER A 4 6.61 -12.10 -10.36
C SER A 4 6.17 -13.33 -9.53
N SER A 5 7.08 -14.27 -9.29
CA SER A 5 6.90 -15.40 -8.39
C SER A 5 6.72 -15.00 -6.92
N VAL A 6 7.43 -13.98 -6.42
CA VAL A 6 7.34 -13.50 -5.04
C VAL A 6 6.01 -12.80 -4.82
N LEU A 7 5.54 -12.01 -5.79
CA LEU A 7 4.24 -11.36 -5.74
C LEU A 7 3.10 -12.40 -5.76
N ALA A 8 3.23 -13.43 -6.61
CA ALA A 8 2.27 -14.53 -6.68
C ALA A 8 2.27 -15.39 -5.40
N HIS A 9 3.44 -15.62 -4.79
CA HIS A 9 3.54 -16.32 -3.51
C HIS A 9 3.00 -15.50 -2.34
N LEU A 10 3.19 -14.17 -2.33
CA LEU A 10 2.58 -13.28 -1.34
C LEU A 10 1.06 -13.22 -1.50
N ALA A 11 0.56 -13.11 -2.73
CA ALA A 11 -0.88 -13.16 -3.01
C ALA A 11 -1.48 -14.50 -2.57
N LYS A 12 -0.85 -15.63 -2.91
CA LYS A 12 -1.23 -16.96 -2.42
C LYS A 12 -1.18 -17.04 -0.91
N PHE A 13 -0.14 -16.52 -0.26
CA PHE A 13 -0.01 -16.54 1.21
C PHE A 13 -1.08 -15.70 1.90
N LEU A 14 -1.41 -14.53 1.37
CA LEU A 14 -2.48 -13.66 1.85
C LEU A 14 -3.87 -14.31 1.68
N VAL A 15 -4.13 -14.91 0.51
CA VAL A 15 -5.35 -15.69 0.26
C VAL A 15 -5.42 -16.88 1.21
N THR A 16 -4.32 -17.62 1.40
CA THR A 16 -4.26 -18.77 2.30
C THR A 16 -4.44 -18.37 3.76
N ILE A 17 -3.89 -17.25 4.23
CA ILE A 17 -4.17 -16.72 5.59
C ILE A 17 -5.65 -16.32 5.72
N GLY A 18 -6.21 -15.66 4.71
CA GLY A 18 -7.64 -15.32 4.65
C GLY A 18 -8.52 -16.57 4.73
N CYS A 19 -8.15 -17.62 3.99
CA CYS A 19 -8.81 -18.92 4.01
C CYS A 19 -8.62 -19.65 5.34
N ILE A 20 -7.43 -19.67 5.94
CA ILE A 20 -7.17 -20.32 7.25
C ILE A 20 -7.98 -19.63 8.35
N ARG A 21 -8.13 -18.30 8.31
CA ARG A 21 -9.01 -17.57 9.25
C ARG A 21 -10.50 -17.85 9.01
N ALA A 22 -10.89 -18.13 7.77
CA ALA A 22 -12.25 -18.57 7.44
C ALA A 22 -12.48 -20.04 7.88
N ILE A 23 -11.47 -20.91 7.76
CA ILE A 23 -11.53 -22.36 8.06
C ILE A 23 -11.41 -22.64 9.57
N GLY A 24 -10.75 -21.77 10.33
CA GLY A 24 -10.75 -21.82 11.80
C GLY A 24 -12.11 -21.52 12.45
N ALA A 25 -13.12 -21.17 11.66
CA ALA A 25 -14.51 -21.05 12.08
C ALA A 25 -15.32 -22.23 11.51
N PRO A 26 -16.26 -22.81 12.29
CA PRO A 26 -17.02 -23.98 11.85
C PRO A 26 -17.82 -23.61 10.60
N PHE A 27 -17.38 -24.12 9.45
CA PHE A 27 -17.98 -23.95 8.12
C PHE A 27 -19.42 -24.51 8.00
N PHE A 28 -20.03 -24.96 9.11
CA PHE A 28 -21.32 -25.66 9.15
C PHE A 28 -22.50 -24.83 9.67
N THR A 29 -22.41 -23.51 9.82
CA THR A 29 -23.53 -22.73 10.40
C THR A 29 -23.92 -21.53 9.55
N SER A 30 -25.13 -21.55 8.97
CA SER A 30 -25.93 -20.44 8.42
C SER A 30 -25.29 -19.50 7.38
N SER A 31 -26.02 -19.23 6.29
CA SER A 31 -25.71 -18.23 5.25
C SER A 31 -25.27 -16.86 5.82
N THR A 32 -25.84 -16.45 6.97
CA THR A 32 -25.51 -15.19 7.65
C THR A 32 -24.08 -15.14 8.22
N ASN A 33 -23.54 -16.27 8.68
CA ASN A 33 -22.17 -16.32 9.19
C ASN A 33 -21.17 -16.28 8.04
N VAL A 34 -21.44 -16.97 6.93
CA VAL A 34 -20.58 -16.95 5.73
C VAL A 34 -20.41 -15.51 5.20
N VAL A 35 -21.51 -14.76 5.07
CA VAL A 35 -21.46 -13.35 4.65
C VAL A 35 -20.64 -12.49 5.61
N LYS A 36 -20.77 -12.74 6.92
CA LYS A 36 -19.99 -12.04 7.95
C LYS A 36 -18.49 -12.33 7.82
N TYR A 37 -18.10 -13.58 7.58
CA TYR A 37 -16.70 -13.96 7.37
C TYR A 37 -16.14 -13.38 6.08
N LEU A 38 -16.87 -13.46 4.97
CA LEU A 38 -16.44 -12.83 3.71
C LEU A 38 -16.21 -11.33 3.88
N ARG A 39 -17.08 -10.63 4.61
CA ARG A 39 -16.90 -9.21 4.92
C ARG A 39 -15.66 -8.94 5.76
N ILE A 40 -15.36 -9.79 6.75
CA ILE A 40 -14.14 -9.66 7.57
C ILE A 40 -12.90 -9.89 6.72
N SER A 41 -12.89 -10.93 5.89
CA SER A 41 -11.79 -11.25 4.98
C SER A 41 -11.57 -10.15 3.94
N TYR A 42 -12.64 -9.64 3.32
CA TYR A 42 -12.58 -8.52 2.37
C TYR A 42 -12.02 -7.25 3.03
N ASN A 43 -12.51 -6.88 4.22
CA ASN A 43 -12.02 -5.71 4.95
C ASN A 43 -10.54 -5.84 5.33
N TRP A 44 -10.07 -7.05 5.61
CA TRP A 44 -8.66 -7.30 5.89
C TRP A 44 -7.83 -7.23 4.61
N TYR A 45 -8.28 -7.85 3.52
CA TYR A 45 -7.61 -7.85 2.23
C TYR A 45 -7.47 -6.44 1.65
N SER A 46 -8.56 -5.68 1.58
CA SER A 46 -8.57 -4.30 1.06
C SER A 46 -7.49 -3.44 1.74
N LYS A 47 -7.33 -3.56 3.06
CA LYS A 47 -6.33 -2.80 3.81
C LYS A 47 -4.89 -3.27 3.61
N ILE A 48 -4.69 -4.53 3.27
CA ILE A 48 -3.37 -5.06 2.96
C ILE A 48 -2.93 -4.60 1.58
N VAL A 49 -3.86 -4.61 0.62
CA VAL A 49 -3.62 -4.12 -0.73
C VAL A 49 -3.25 -2.63 -0.74
N ASP A 50 -3.70 -1.84 0.24
CA ASP A 50 -3.31 -0.43 0.34
C ASP A 50 -1.88 -0.20 0.84
N VAL A 51 -1.25 -1.17 1.51
CA VAL A 51 0.06 -1.00 2.20
C VAL A 51 1.17 -1.79 1.53
N VAL A 52 0.89 -3.05 1.21
CA VAL A 52 1.90 -4.01 0.73
C VAL A 52 2.51 -3.60 -0.60
N PRO A 53 1.75 -3.15 -1.62
CA PRO A 53 2.33 -2.75 -2.90
C PRO A 53 3.31 -1.59 -2.76
N LEU A 54 2.97 -0.55 -1.99
CA LEU A 54 3.88 0.58 -1.78
C LEU A 54 5.17 0.14 -1.06
N ALA A 55 5.05 -0.69 -0.03
CA ALA A 55 6.21 -1.19 0.70
C ALA A 55 7.14 -2.04 -0.17
N LEU A 56 6.58 -2.96 -0.97
CA LEU A 56 7.35 -3.77 -1.92
C LEU A 56 7.98 -2.92 -3.01
N PHE A 57 7.26 -1.90 -3.47
CA PHE A 57 7.73 -1.02 -4.52
C PHE A 57 8.87 -0.10 -4.05
N ALA A 58 8.72 0.52 -2.88
CA ALA A 58 9.77 1.30 -2.23
C ALA A 58 11.04 0.45 -2.04
N ALA A 59 10.86 -0.78 -1.55
CA ALA A 59 11.93 -1.76 -1.43
C ALA A 59 12.62 -2.07 -2.76
N GLY A 60 11.83 -2.31 -3.81
CA GLY A 60 12.34 -2.60 -5.16
C GLY A 60 13.16 -1.46 -5.75
N ILE A 61 12.69 -0.22 -5.63
CA ILE A 61 13.44 0.98 -6.04
C ILE A 61 14.76 1.08 -5.26
N LEU A 62 14.69 1.03 -3.92
CA LEU A 62 15.88 1.16 -3.07
C LEU A 62 16.93 0.08 -3.39
N GLN A 63 16.48 -1.15 -3.63
CA GLN A 63 17.35 -2.26 -4.05
C GLN A 63 18.00 -1.99 -5.41
N GLY A 64 17.23 -1.53 -6.40
CA GLY A 64 17.74 -1.28 -7.75
C GLY A 64 18.75 -0.13 -7.83
N TYR A 65 18.59 0.90 -7.00
CA TYR A 65 19.58 1.96 -6.81
C TYR A 65 20.78 1.57 -5.94
N LYS A 66 20.95 0.26 -5.62
CA LYS A 66 22.05 -0.29 -4.82
C LYS A 66 22.21 0.36 -3.44
N VAL A 67 21.10 0.74 -2.80
CA VAL A 67 21.10 1.23 -1.42
C VAL A 67 21.45 0.07 -0.47
N CYS A 68 22.12 0.38 0.66
CA CYS A 68 22.52 -0.63 1.64
C CYS A 68 21.34 -1.52 2.05
N GLU A 69 21.54 -2.83 2.03
CA GLU A 69 20.52 -3.84 2.33
C GLU A 69 19.81 -3.59 3.68
N LYS A 70 20.59 -3.19 4.70
CA LYS A 70 20.06 -2.83 6.02
C LYS A 70 19.04 -1.69 5.95
N ILE A 71 19.29 -0.68 5.13
CA ILE A 71 18.46 0.52 5.04
C ILE A 71 17.14 0.19 4.35
N TRP A 72 17.19 -0.48 3.20
CA TRP A 72 15.98 -0.87 2.48
C TRP A 72 15.12 -1.85 3.31
N LEU A 73 15.72 -2.85 3.96
CA LEU A 73 14.96 -3.80 4.78
C LEU A 73 14.28 -3.12 5.98
N VAL A 74 14.94 -2.13 6.61
CA VAL A 74 14.34 -1.33 7.68
C VAL A 74 13.14 -0.53 7.17
N VAL A 75 13.27 0.12 6.01
CA VAL A 75 12.17 0.88 5.38
C VAL A 75 11.00 -0.05 5.00
N PHE A 76 11.31 -1.25 4.50
CA PHE A 76 10.30 -2.26 4.18
C PHE A 76 9.55 -2.73 5.44
N LEU A 77 10.29 -3.09 6.50
CA LEU A 77 9.71 -3.53 7.77
C LEU A 77 8.82 -2.44 8.38
N LEU A 78 9.30 -1.20 8.36
CA LEU A 78 8.56 -0.05 8.86
C LEU A 78 7.29 0.24 8.03
N GLY A 79 7.36 0.00 6.72
CA GLY A 79 6.22 0.03 5.81
C GLY A 79 5.12 -0.99 6.12
N MET A 80 5.53 -2.18 6.57
CA MET A 80 4.62 -3.28 6.90
C MET A 80 4.06 -3.17 8.33
N LEU A 81 4.63 -2.28 9.15
CA LEU A 81 4.22 -2.03 10.54
C LEU A 81 2.70 -1.78 10.73
N PRO A 82 2.00 -1.02 9.87
CA PRO A 82 0.56 -0.81 10.00
C PRO A 82 -0.24 -2.11 9.94
N ILE A 83 0.22 -3.13 9.22
CA ILE A 83 -0.50 -4.41 9.07
C ILE A 83 -0.57 -5.14 10.43
N PHE A 84 0.51 -5.09 11.21
CA PHE A 84 0.56 -5.70 12.55
C PHE A 84 -0.39 -5.01 13.54
N PHE A 85 -0.48 -3.68 13.50
CA PHE A 85 -1.45 -2.94 14.30
C PHE A 85 -2.89 -3.24 13.91
N HIS A 86 -3.14 -3.63 12.65
CA HIS A 86 -4.48 -3.98 12.20
C HIS A 86 -4.95 -5.36 12.72
N LEU A 87 -4.04 -6.29 12.98
CA LEU A 87 -4.38 -7.63 13.50
C LEU A 87 -4.92 -7.63 14.94
N GLN A 88 -4.85 -6.49 15.66
CA GLN A 88 -5.30 -6.40 17.05
C GLN A 88 -6.84 -6.22 17.15
N PRO A 89 -7.58 -7.17 17.78
CA PRO A 89 -9.04 -7.27 17.64
C PRO A 89 -9.90 -6.31 18.49
N ARG A 90 -9.33 -5.31 19.18
CA ARG A 90 -10.09 -4.40 20.05
C ARG A 90 -10.19 -2.98 19.46
N ARG A 91 -11.30 -2.66 18.81
CA ARG A 91 -11.59 -1.32 18.25
C ARG A 91 -12.36 -0.43 19.25
N LYS A 92 -11.69 0.61 19.75
CA LYS A 92 -12.31 1.88 20.17
C LYS A 92 -12.04 2.92 19.08
N ASP A 93 -12.96 3.83 18.81
CA ASP A 93 -12.87 4.82 17.72
C ASP A 93 -11.63 5.73 17.81
N SER A 94 -11.15 6.03 19.02
CA SER A 94 -9.91 6.79 19.24
C SER A 94 -8.66 6.13 18.66
N ARG A 95 -8.66 4.79 18.52
CA ARG A 95 -7.54 4.03 17.95
C ARG A 95 -7.56 4.03 16.41
N ARG A 96 -8.70 4.33 15.78
CA ARG A 96 -8.82 4.44 14.31
C ARG A 96 -8.07 5.65 13.77
N ARG A 97 -8.17 6.82 14.42
CA ARG A 97 -7.39 8.01 14.05
C ARG A 97 -5.89 7.77 14.17
N ARG A 98 -5.45 7.16 15.29
CA ARG A 98 -4.02 6.83 15.49
C ARG A 98 -3.48 5.86 14.43
N TYR A 99 -4.29 4.89 14.02
CA TYR A 99 -3.95 3.98 12.93
C TYR A 99 -3.81 4.71 11.58
N GLN A 100 -4.74 5.62 11.26
CA GLN A 100 -4.66 6.44 10.05
C GLN A 100 -3.42 7.35 10.07
N LEU A 101 -3.11 7.96 11.21
CA LEU A 101 -1.87 8.73 11.38
C LEU A 101 -0.63 7.87 11.17
N LEU A 102 -0.60 6.66 11.73
CA LEU A 102 0.53 5.74 11.56
C LEU A 102 0.71 5.36 10.08
N MET A 103 -0.38 5.03 9.37
CA MET A 103 -0.39 4.79 7.93
C MET A 103 0.16 5.97 7.12
N ASN A 104 -0.28 7.18 7.45
CA ASN A 104 0.18 8.40 6.77
C ASN A 104 1.66 8.67 7.05
N ILE A 105 2.12 8.47 8.29
CA ILE A 105 3.55 8.62 8.64
C ILE A 105 4.40 7.60 7.90
N THR A 106 3.99 6.33 7.84
CA THR A 106 4.75 5.28 7.15
C THR A 106 4.81 5.52 5.64
N THR A 107 3.70 5.97 5.03
CA THR A 107 3.65 6.27 3.59
C THR A 107 4.50 7.48 3.24
N ILE A 108 4.41 8.58 4.01
CA ILE A 108 5.26 9.76 3.84
C ILE A 108 6.74 9.39 3.97
N LEU A 109 7.10 8.57 4.96
CA LEU A 109 8.49 8.17 5.16
C LEU A 109 9.03 7.32 3.99
N GLN A 110 8.21 6.42 3.44
CA GLN A 110 8.57 5.66 2.24
C GLN A 110 8.75 6.57 1.02
N LEU A 111 7.82 7.49 0.79
CA LEU A 111 7.89 8.45 -0.31
C LEU A 111 9.10 9.37 -0.19
N LEU A 112 9.41 9.83 1.03
CA LEU A 112 10.59 10.64 1.31
C LEU A 112 11.88 9.89 0.96
N MET A 113 11.98 8.61 1.32
CA MET A 113 13.13 7.78 0.97
C MET A 113 13.28 7.61 -0.54
N ILE A 114 12.18 7.36 -1.26
CA ILE A 114 12.16 7.26 -2.72
C ILE A 114 12.58 8.60 -3.35
N ALA A 115 12.05 9.72 -2.83
CA ALA A 115 12.36 11.06 -3.32
C ALA A 115 13.84 11.42 -3.14
N LEU A 116 14.43 11.11 -1.99
CA LEU A 116 15.86 11.35 -1.72
C LEU A 116 16.74 10.56 -2.68
N VAL A 117 16.37 9.31 -3.00
CA VAL A 117 17.06 8.51 -4.00
C VAL A 117 16.88 9.13 -5.39
N GLY A 118 15.66 9.48 -5.79
CA GLY A 118 15.40 10.13 -7.07
C GLY A 118 16.22 11.41 -7.26
N LEU A 119 16.30 12.24 -6.20
CA LEU A 119 17.09 13.47 -6.19
C LEU A 119 18.60 13.18 -6.32
N ARG A 120 19.11 12.18 -5.60
CA ARG A 120 20.54 11.82 -5.61
C ARG A 120 21.01 11.34 -6.98
N TYR A 121 20.17 10.60 -7.70
CA TYR A 121 20.47 10.07 -9.02
C TYR A 121 19.95 10.96 -10.16
N SER A 122 19.38 12.13 -9.85
CA SER A 122 18.76 13.04 -10.83
C SER A 122 17.72 12.36 -11.74
N ASN A 123 17.04 11.32 -11.24
CA ASN A 123 16.00 10.63 -11.98
C ASN A 123 14.66 11.36 -11.77
N TYR A 124 14.28 12.16 -12.77
CA TYR A 124 13.04 12.92 -12.76
C TYR A 124 11.79 12.04 -12.81
N ASN A 125 11.85 10.80 -13.31
CA ASN A 125 10.71 9.89 -13.32
C ASN A 125 10.36 9.42 -11.92
N VAL A 126 11.37 9.11 -11.10
CA VAL A 126 11.18 8.77 -9.67
C VAL A 126 10.56 9.96 -8.92
N ILE A 127 10.99 11.18 -9.23
CA ILE A 127 10.46 12.40 -8.61
C ILE A 127 9.00 12.63 -9.05
N SER A 128 8.70 12.53 -10.35
CA SER A 128 7.34 12.63 -10.88
C SER A 128 6.40 11.56 -10.31
N LEU A 129 6.91 10.35 -10.06
CA LEU A 129 6.17 9.29 -9.37
C LEU A 129 5.79 9.68 -7.95
N VAL A 130 6.75 10.22 -7.18
CA VAL A 130 6.49 10.68 -5.82
C VAL A 130 5.47 11.82 -5.80
N VAL A 131 5.60 12.79 -6.70
CA VAL A 131 4.65 13.92 -6.82
C VAL A 131 3.25 13.41 -7.15
N SER A 132 3.13 12.49 -8.13
CA SER A 132 1.84 11.89 -8.52
C SER A 132 1.19 11.13 -7.37
N TYR A 133 2.00 10.40 -6.58
CA TYR A 133 1.50 9.67 -5.41
C TYR A 133 1.06 10.61 -4.28
N ILE A 134 1.80 11.70 -4.04
CA ILE A 134 1.41 12.72 -3.04
C ILE A 134 0.10 13.38 -3.45
N PHE A 135 -0.05 13.72 -4.74
CA PHE A 135 -1.28 14.30 -5.27
C PHE A 135 -2.48 13.38 -5.06
N GLU A 136 -2.37 12.12 -5.47
CA GLU A 136 -3.40 11.10 -5.30
C GLU A 136 -3.81 10.93 -3.83
N ARG A 137 -2.83 10.85 -2.93
CA ARG A 137 -3.06 10.47 -1.53
C ARG A 137 -3.58 11.60 -0.65
N PHE A 138 -3.18 12.85 -0.91
CA PHE A 138 -3.43 13.98 -0.01
C PHE A 138 -4.29 15.07 -0.61
N PHE A 139 -4.21 15.30 -1.92
CA PHE A 139 -4.82 16.48 -2.54
C PHE A 139 -6.10 16.16 -3.31
N ILE A 140 -6.31 14.90 -3.71
CA ILE A 140 -7.41 14.54 -4.62
C ILE A 140 -8.79 14.88 -4.05
N ASP A 141 -9.03 14.60 -2.78
CA ASP A 141 -10.30 14.85 -2.12
C ASP A 141 -10.57 16.37 -2.00
N GLU A 142 -9.54 17.14 -1.64
CA GLU A 142 -9.62 18.59 -1.50
C GLU A 142 -9.81 19.28 -2.86
N PHE A 143 -9.16 18.77 -3.91
CA PHE A 143 -9.36 19.23 -5.29
C PHE A 143 -10.77 18.93 -5.80
N CYS A 144 -11.29 17.72 -5.56
CA CYS A 144 -12.65 17.37 -5.95
C CYS A 144 -13.67 18.28 -5.27
N TYR A 145 -13.46 18.58 -3.98
CA TYR A 145 -14.31 19.49 -3.22
C TYR A 145 -14.24 20.94 -3.73
N PHE A 146 -13.05 21.43 -4.05
CA PHE A 146 -12.87 22.83 -4.47
C PHE A 146 -13.43 23.11 -5.88
N TYR A 147 -13.33 22.13 -6.78
CA TYR A 147 -13.71 22.30 -8.19
C TYR A 147 -15.02 21.60 -8.58
N ASP A 148 -15.76 21.01 -7.62
CA ASP A 148 -16.97 20.22 -7.86
C ASP A 148 -16.79 19.13 -8.94
N ILE A 149 -15.62 18.48 -8.95
CA ILE A 149 -15.28 17.42 -9.91
C ILE A 149 -15.67 16.06 -9.33
N PRO A 150 -16.27 15.15 -10.13
CA PRO A 150 -16.51 13.78 -9.69
C PRO A 150 -15.21 13.09 -9.28
N SER A 151 -15.16 12.62 -8.03
CA SER A 151 -13.95 12.02 -7.45
C SER A 151 -13.53 10.72 -8.14
N THR A 152 -14.47 10.01 -8.76
CA THR A 152 -14.19 8.80 -9.53
C THR A 152 -13.26 9.07 -10.71
N ASP A 153 -13.52 10.15 -11.44
CA ASP A 153 -12.84 10.44 -12.70
C ASP A 153 -11.44 10.96 -12.40
N LEU A 154 -11.32 11.89 -11.43
CA LEU A 154 -10.03 12.44 -11.02
C LEU A 154 -9.13 11.35 -10.41
N THR A 155 -9.70 10.44 -9.61
CA THR A 155 -8.95 9.30 -9.04
C THR A 155 -8.44 8.37 -10.13
N GLN A 156 -9.26 8.09 -11.15
CA GLN A 156 -8.86 7.25 -12.27
C GLN A 156 -7.70 7.88 -13.07
N TYR A 157 -7.76 9.18 -13.36
CA TYR A 157 -6.64 9.87 -14.02
C TYR A 157 -5.37 9.88 -13.16
N SER A 158 -5.51 10.16 -11.86
CA SER A 158 -4.38 10.19 -10.93
C SER A 158 -3.69 8.82 -10.81
N LEU A 159 -4.48 7.73 -10.72
CA LEU A 159 -3.95 6.37 -10.71
C LEU A 159 -3.22 6.02 -12.00
N CYS A 160 -3.73 6.49 -13.15
CA CYS A 160 -3.06 6.30 -14.44
C CYS A 160 -1.68 6.98 -14.47
N PHE A 161 -1.55 8.20 -13.94
CA PHE A 161 -0.23 8.85 -13.81
C PHE A 161 0.73 8.08 -12.91
N VAL A 162 0.24 7.61 -11.76
CA VAL A 162 1.04 6.77 -10.85
C VAL A 162 1.53 5.50 -11.58
N GLU A 163 0.67 4.84 -12.35
CA GLU A 163 1.02 3.64 -13.11
C GLU A 163 2.05 3.92 -14.22
N ILE A 164 1.88 5.00 -14.98
CA ILE A 164 2.83 5.42 -16.02
C ILE A 164 4.21 5.66 -15.41
N PHE A 165 4.30 6.46 -14.35
CA PHE A 165 5.60 6.74 -13.74
C PHE A 165 6.18 5.52 -13.02
N MET A 166 5.33 4.63 -12.49
CA MET A 166 5.76 3.37 -11.89
C MET A 166 6.41 2.45 -12.93
N THR A 167 5.78 2.29 -14.09
CA THR A 167 6.31 1.47 -15.20
C THR A 167 7.58 2.07 -15.80
N LEU A 168 7.63 3.39 -15.99
CA LEU A 168 8.84 4.08 -16.43
C LEU A 168 10.00 3.90 -15.45
N THR A 169 9.74 4.09 -14.15
CA THR A 169 10.76 3.93 -13.11
C THR A 169 11.28 2.50 -13.03
N LEU A 170 10.42 1.49 -13.22
CA LEU A 170 10.84 0.08 -13.22
C LEU A 170 11.68 -0.31 -14.44
N ASN A 171 11.47 0.36 -15.58
CA ASN A 171 12.25 0.09 -16.79
C ASN A 171 13.65 0.71 -16.73
N GLU A 172 13.84 1.77 -15.94
CA GLU A 172 15.12 2.48 -15.81
C GLU A 172 16.03 1.91 -14.72
N VAL A 173 15.51 1.05 -13.85
CA VAL A 173 16.18 0.52 -12.65
C VAL A 173 16.56 -0.94 -12.82
#